data_AF-A0A2V2E639-F1
#
_entry.id   AF-A0A2V2E639-F1
#
_cell.length_a   1.000
_cell.length_b   1.000
_cell.length_c   1.000
_cell.angle_alpha   90.00
_cell.angle_beta   90.00
_cell.angle_gamma   90.00
#
_symmetry.space_group_name_H-M   'P 1'
#
loop_
_entity.id
_entity.type
_entity.pdbx_description
1 polymer ?
#
loop_
_entity_poly.entity_id
_entity_poly.type
_entity_poly.pdbx_seq_one_letter_code
_entity_poly.pdbx_strand_id
1 'polypeptide(L)'
;MDSFITGGSFSGKPDDSYLAEGYAVVSSGNPDCPYLVQKQEQVADTETTIVAEVAKPNVKDSELSGLSQDDVAAVTDAAESTAVSADVMQQESASALEDVKRDSSIVEDAVKDLNAQDHISGVEAENVTLYVQTYLDITPTDYDTENKTLALDITPMSRVVASTASESEDVVLEGDTDDGQKVNAVIVGTPKELNITVPVEMTLELPSDFVSDSTTAYVVHTKANGKQYVYTGTISGNTFTFTNPNGFSEFIVYAEDPAAARVYAEGESEYNAPGVGYMTLQDAVNAVKDGGTIVVKENGKATVSDSKSFTVVEENDALAELAPGSRYRMEATDNGDGSVTYTFTYRGSSPSSSEDSVGTPLPVVDNGGQTSTFLSDTYDDLTVNGRYQFRITSLDGSKPVMTVSSANFTVSLASQSGSDYFYVLTCAGAPGSTAIVYINGVYFLTATVGGASDGVISDTTAPFTVSEGGTYQFRLTAAERPAFAAGSPSFTVEYAGNEGNDWFFKVHAVGKAGDGCGFYINGASAPVAVATIA
;
A
#
# COMPACT_ATOMS: atom_id res chain seq x y z
N MET A 1 -31.78 -8.05 -52.85
CA MET A 1 -30.73 -8.64 -52.01
C MET A 1 -31.32 -8.57 -50.63
N ASP A 2 -31.83 -9.71 -50.14
CA ASP A 2 -32.33 -9.77 -48.78
C ASP A 2 -31.09 -9.79 -47.88
N SER A 3 -30.87 -8.68 -47.18
CA SER A 3 -29.72 -8.51 -46.29
C SER A 3 -30.05 -9.18 -44.96
N PHE A 4 -29.61 -10.43 -44.80
CA PHE A 4 -29.69 -11.14 -43.52
C PHE A 4 -28.67 -10.58 -42.53
N ILE A 5 -29.01 -10.65 -41.24
CA ILE A 5 -28.16 -10.23 -40.12
C ILE A 5 -27.16 -11.36 -39.82
N THR A 6 -25.87 -11.03 -39.80
CA THR A 6 -24.77 -11.97 -39.54
C THR A 6 -23.90 -11.54 -38.35
N GLY A 7 -24.39 -10.63 -37.50
CA GLY A 7 -23.67 -10.15 -36.34
C GLY A 7 -24.13 -8.78 -35.85
N GLY A 8 -23.78 -8.46 -34.60
CA GLY A 8 -23.96 -7.13 -34.00
C GLY A 8 -24.69 -7.16 -32.66
N SER A 9 -24.59 -6.06 -31.90
CA SER A 9 -25.32 -5.85 -30.65
C SER A 9 -26.54 -4.96 -30.89
N PHE A 10 -27.67 -5.30 -30.28
CA PHE A 10 -28.96 -4.67 -30.53
C PHE A 10 -29.68 -4.34 -29.22
N SER A 11 -30.34 -3.18 -29.19
CA SER A 11 -31.19 -2.75 -28.06
C SER A 11 -32.57 -3.42 -28.04
N GLY A 12 -33.01 -3.98 -29.16
CA GLY A 12 -34.22 -4.79 -29.27
C GLY A 12 -33.93 -6.10 -29.96
N LYS A 13 -34.65 -7.16 -29.58
CA LYS A 13 -34.44 -8.51 -30.13
C LYS A 13 -34.63 -8.49 -31.65
N PRO A 14 -33.60 -8.85 -32.44
CA PRO A 14 -33.78 -9.09 -33.87
C PRO A 14 -34.80 -10.21 -34.10
N ASP A 15 -35.66 -10.05 -35.10
CA ASP A 15 -36.59 -11.11 -35.49
C ASP A 15 -35.83 -12.23 -36.23
N ASP A 16 -36.04 -13.46 -35.80
CA ASP A 16 -35.32 -14.65 -36.26
C ASP A 16 -35.41 -14.85 -37.78
N SER A 17 -36.47 -14.37 -38.42
CA SER A 17 -36.64 -14.44 -39.88
C SER A 17 -35.64 -13.59 -40.67
N TYR A 18 -34.95 -12.66 -40.01
CA TYR A 18 -33.90 -11.84 -40.59
C TYR A 18 -32.49 -12.33 -40.28
N LEU A 19 -32.34 -13.39 -39.46
CA LEU A 19 -31.04 -13.98 -39.17
C LEU A 19 -30.56 -14.82 -40.36
N ALA A 20 -29.25 -14.79 -40.62
CA ALA A 20 -28.64 -15.74 -41.55
C ALA A 20 -28.67 -17.16 -40.96
N GLU A 21 -28.73 -18.17 -41.81
CA GLU A 21 -28.65 -19.58 -41.39
C GLU A 21 -27.36 -19.84 -40.58
N GLY A 22 -27.49 -20.50 -39.43
CA GLY A 22 -26.38 -20.78 -38.50
C GLY A 22 -25.98 -19.60 -37.61
N TYR A 23 -26.85 -18.61 -37.43
CA TYR A 23 -26.70 -17.52 -36.46
C TYR A 23 -27.81 -17.56 -35.41
N ALA A 24 -27.50 -17.13 -34.20
CA ALA A 24 -28.43 -17.06 -33.09
C ALA A 24 -28.35 -15.70 -32.39
N VAL A 25 -29.44 -15.35 -31.69
CA VAL A 25 -29.48 -14.24 -30.75
C VAL A 25 -29.18 -14.79 -29.36
N VAL A 26 -28.18 -14.23 -28.69
CA VAL A 26 -27.85 -14.56 -27.30
C VAL A 26 -27.82 -13.31 -26.43
N SER A 27 -27.74 -13.51 -25.11
CA SER A 27 -27.46 -12.42 -24.18
C SER A 27 -26.06 -11.84 -24.42
N SER A 28 -26.00 -10.52 -24.60
CA SER A 28 -24.75 -9.79 -24.77
C SER A 28 -24.05 -9.51 -23.43
N GLY A 29 -24.79 -9.48 -22.31
CA GLY A 29 -24.33 -8.97 -21.02
C GLY A 29 -24.31 -7.44 -20.92
N ASN A 30 -24.66 -6.71 -21.99
CA ASN A 30 -24.75 -5.25 -22.00
C ASN A 30 -26.22 -4.81 -21.83
N PRO A 31 -26.58 -4.08 -20.75
CA PRO A 31 -27.97 -3.66 -20.52
C PRO A 31 -28.52 -2.71 -21.60
N ASP A 32 -27.68 -1.88 -22.23
CA ASP A 32 -28.10 -0.97 -23.30
C ASP A 32 -28.34 -1.69 -24.64
N CYS A 33 -27.65 -2.81 -24.85
CA CYS A 33 -27.74 -3.63 -26.05
C CYS A 33 -27.77 -5.12 -25.68
N PRO A 34 -28.85 -5.61 -25.04
CA PRO A 34 -28.87 -6.92 -24.38
C PRO A 34 -28.81 -8.10 -25.35
N TYR A 35 -29.02 -7.87 -26.66
CA TYR A 35 -29.03 -8.91 -27.67
C TYR A 35 -27.76 -8.87 -28.52
N LEU A 36 -27.06 -10.00 -28.62
CA LEU A 36 -25.92 -10.19 -29.49
C LEU A 36 -26.28 -11.23 -30.56
N VAL A 37 -26.15 -10.87 -31.83
CA VAL A 37 -26.20 -11.85 -32.93
C VAL A 37 -24.79 -12.37 -33.17
N GLN A 38 -24.65 -13.69 -33.20
CA GLN A 38 -23.38 -14.34 -33.50
C GLN A 38 -23.57 -15.70 -34.17
N LYS A 39 -22.49 -16.20 -34.74
CA LYS A 39 -22.49 -17.47 -35.45
C LYS A 39 -22.54 -18.63 -34.45
N GLN A 40 -23.45 -19.57 -34.66
CA GLN A 40 -23.45 -20.85 -33.97
C GLN A 40 -22.29 -21.70 -34.45
N GLU A 41 -21.68 -22.44 -33.52
CA GLU A 41 -20.62 -23.38 -33.83
C GLU A 41 -21.07 -24.81 -33.55
N GLN A 42 -20.25 -25.79 -33.91
CA GLN A 42 -20.50 -27.19 -33.60
C GLN A 42 -19.33 -27.76 -32.81
N VAL A 43 -19.63 -28.70 -31.91
CA VAL A 43 -18.60 -29.51 -31.25
C VAL A 43 -18.01 -30.48 -32.27
N ALA A 44 -16.68 -30.62 -32.26
CA ALA A 44 -15.95 -31.40 -33.26
C ALA A 44 -16.51 -32.83 -33.39
N ASP A 45 -16.71 -33.27 -34.63
CA ASP A 45 -17.23 -34.60 -34.98
C ASP A 45 -18.65 -34.91 -34.44
N THR A 46 -19.44 -33.88 -34.11
CA THR A 46 -20.85 -34.00 -33.68
C THR A 46 -21.76 -33.00 -34.39
N GLU A 47 -23.07 -33.23 -34.36
CA GLU A 47 -24.09 -32.26 -34.82
C GLU A 47 -24.56 -31.31 -33.70
N THR A 48 -23.95 -31.39 -32.51
CA THR A 48 -24.35 -30.60 -31.34
C THR A 48 -23.93 -29.14 -31.50
N THR A 49 -24.92 -28.26 -31.44
CA THR A 49 -24.71 -26.81 -31.52
C THR A 49 -24.07 -26.29 -30.23
N ILE A 50 -23.12 -25.37 -30.36
CA ILE A 50 -22.48 -24.68 -29.23
C ILE A 50 -22.43 -23.18 -29.48
N VAL A 51 -22.67 -22.40 -28.42
CA VAL A 51 -22.73 -20.94 -28.47
C VAL A 51 -22.20 -20.32 -27.18
N ALA A 52 -21.50 -19.18 -27.30
CA ALA A 52 -20.97 -18.43 -26.16
C ALA A 52 -21.97 -17.38 -25.67
N GLU A 53 -22.02 -17.08 -24.40
CA GLU A 53 -23.04 -16.16 -23.86
C GLU A 53 -22.54 -15.50 -22.56
N VAL A 54 -23.11 -14.35 -22.23
CA VAL A 54 -23.00 -13.77 -20.89
C VAL A 54 -24.35 -13.92 -20.19
N ALA A 55 -24.38 -14.77 -19.16
CA ALA A 55 -25.58 -15.00 -18.37
C ALA A 55 -25.73 -13.93 -17.26
N LYS A 56 -26.94 -13.84 -16.71
CA LYS A 56 -27.22 -13.01 -15.53
C LYS A 56 -26.38 -13.46 -14.32
N PRO A 57 -26.13 -12.57 -13.35
CA PRO A 57 -25.51 -12.96 -12.10
C PRO A 57 -26.24 -14.11 -11.41
N ASN A 58 -25.47 -14.99 -10.77
CA ASN A 58 -25.98 -16.02 -9.87
C ASN A 58 -25.85 -15.49 -8.44
N VAL A 59 -26.98 -15.10 -7.83
CA VAL A 59 -26.99 -14.46 -6.52
C VAL A 59 -27.36 -15.45 -5.43
N LYS A 60 -26.61 -15.44 -4.33
CA LYS A 60 -26.83 -16.29 -3.14
C LYS A 60 -26.98 -15.41 -1.90
N ASP A 61 -28.19 -15.23 -1.42
CA ASP A 61 -28.54 -14.37 -0.28
C ASP A 61 -28.37 -15.04 1.10
N SER A 62 -27.72 -16.21 1.15
CA SER A 62 -27.67 -17.06 2.34
C SER A 62 -26.95 -16.46 3.56
N GLU A 63 -26.11 -15.44 3.35
CA GLU A 63 -25.27 -14.82 4.39
C GLU A 63 -25.93 -13.60 5.06
N LEU A 64 -27.08 -13.12 4.58
CA LEU A 64 -27.75 -11.88 5.03
C LEU A 64 -28.56 -12.03 6.33
N SER A 65 -28.02 -12.73 7.32
CA SER A 65 -28.73 -12.95 8.59
C SER A 65 -28.85 -11.66 9.41
N GLY A 66 -30.06 -11.37 9.91
CA GLY A 66 -30.30 -10.24 10.83
C GLY A 66 -30.73 -8.92 10.17
N LEU A 67 -30.79 -8.86 8.84
CA LEU A 67 -31.35 -7.75 8.09
C LEU A 67 -32.89 -7.81 8.01
N SER A 68 -33.53 -6.66 7.73
CA SER A 68 -34.96 -6.63 7.43
C SER A 68 -35.24 -7.22 6.04
N GLN A 69 -36.48 -7.61 5.76
CA GLN A 69 -36.84 -8.16 4.45
C GLN A 69 -36.64 -7.13 3.32
N ASP A 70 -36.90 -5.85 3.60
CA ASP A 70 -36.71 -4.77 2.63
C ASP A 70 -35.22 -4.53 2.36
N ASP A 71 -34.38 -4.64 3.40
CA ASP A 71 -32.92 -4.53 3.28
C ASP A 71 -32.33 -5.71 2.49
N VAL A 72 -32.80 -6.93 2.73
CA VAL A 72 -32.42 -8.13 1.96
C VAL A 72 -32.79 -7.95 0.49
N ALA A 73 -34.02 -7.50 0.20
CA ALA A 73 -34.43 -7.24 -1.18
C ALA A 73 -33.55 -6.18 -1.85
N ALA A 74 -33.27 -5.06 -1.16
CA ALA A 74 -32.47 -3.98 -1.71
C ALA A 74 -31.03 -4.41 -2.08
N VAL A 75 -30.37 -5.21 -1.24
CA VAL A 75 -29.02 -5.70 -1.54
C VAL A 75 -29.02 -6.83 -2.57
N THR A 76 -30.04 -7.69 -2.58
CA THR A 76 -30.18 -8.73 -3.60
C THR A 76 -30.44 -8.10 -4.98
N ASP A 77 -31.29 -7.09 -5.10
CA ASP A 77 -31.53 -6.36 -6.35
C ASP A 77 -30.23 -5.68 -6.87
N ALA A 78 -29.42 -5.12 -5.95
CA ALA A 78 -28.11 -4.56 -6.30
C ALA A 78 -27.13 -5.64 -6.81
N ALA A 79 -27.13 -6.82 -6.19
CA ALA A 79 -26.32 -7.95 -6.65
C ALA A 79 -26.78 -8.47 -8.03
N GLU A 80 -28.09 -8.59 -8.24
CA GLU A 80 -28.67 -9.05 -9.52
C GLU A 80 -28.41 -8.08 -10.68
N SER A 81 -28.33 -6.77 -10.39
CA SER A 81 -28.01 -5.74 -11.37
C SER A 81 -26.51 -5.57 -11.64
N THR A 82 -25.65 -6.26 -10.88
CA THR A 82 -24.20 -6.12 -11.01
C THR A 82 -23.71 -6.72 -12.34
N ALA A 83 -22.91 -5.96 -13.08
CA ALA A 83 -22.34 -6.39 -14.35
C ALA A 83 -20.88 -5.96 -14.52
N VAL A 84 -20.17 -6.68 -15.38
CA VAL A 84 -18.83 -6.34 -15.89
C VAL A 84 -18.98 -5.92 -17.35
N SER A 85 -18.05 -5.12 -17.86
CA SER A 85 -17.94 -4.81 -19.29
C SER A 85 -18.24 -6.03 -20.17
N ALA A 86 -19.30 -5.94 -20.97
CA ALA A 86 -19.79 -7.04 -21.80
C ALA A 86 -18.71 -7.61 -22.73
N ASP A 87 -17.88 -6.75 -23.33
CA ASP A 87 -16.79 -7.18 -24.21
C ASP A 87 -15.79 -8.11 -23.52
N VAL A 88 -15.50 -7.86 -22.23
CA VAL A 88 -14.59 -8.71 -21.44
C VAL A 88 -15.23 -10.07 -21.19
N MET A 89 -16.47 -10.10 -20.71
CA MET A 89 -17.18 -11.35 -20.43
C MET A 89 -17.40 -12.17 -21.69
N GLN A 90 -17.70 -11.54 -22.83
CA GLN A 90 -17.83 -12.23 -24.12
C GLN A 90 -16.50 -12.82 -24.60
N GLN A 91 -15.39 -12.11 -24.41
CA GLN A 91 -14.07 -12.64 -24.72
C GLN A 91 -13.73 -13.88 -23.87
N GLU A 92 -14.07 -13.85 -22.58
CA GLU A 92 -13.90 -15.01 -21.69
C GLU A 92 -14.83 -16.17 -22.08
N SER A 93 -16.08 -15.89 -22.46
CA SER A 93 -17.02 -16.91 -22.97
C SER A 93 -16.50 -17.59 -24.23
N ALA A 94 -16.00 -16.81 -25.19
CA ALA A 94 -15.42 -17.33 -26.42
C ALA A 94 -14.17 -18.20 -26.14
N SER A 95 -13.36 -17.82 -25.16
CA SER A 95 -12.19 -18.59 -24.73
C SER A 95 -12.61 -19.91 -24.06
N ALA A 96 -13.62 -19.89 -23.19
CA ALA A 96 -14.18 -21.09 -22.59
C ALA A 96 -14.82 -22.02 -23.64
N LEU A 97 -15.48 -21.47 -24.65
CA LEU A 97 -16.10 -22.23 -25.73
C LEU A 97 -15.07 -23.02 -26.54
N GLU A 98 -13.87 -22.46 -26.75
CA GLU A 98 -12.76 -23.15 -27.40
C GLU A 98 -12.26 -24.36 -26.59
N ASP A 99 -12.28 -24.29 -25.26
CA ASP A 99 -11.95 -25.44 -24.41
C ASP A 99 -13.01 -26.54 -24.52
N VAL A 100 -14.29 -26.15 -24.54
CA VAL A 100 -15.42 -27.09 -24.64
C VAL A 100 -15.41 -27.83 -25.98
N LYS A 101 -15.09 -27.16 -27.10
CA LYS A 101 -14.97 -27.82 -28.41
C LYS A 101 -13.93 -28.93 -28.46
N ARG A 102 -12.91 -28.87 -27.60
CA ARG A 102 -11.83 -29.86 -27.53
C ARG A 102 -12.14 -31.00 -26.57
N ASP A 103 -13.19 -30.85 -25.76
CA ASP A 103 -13.63 -31.88 -24.84
C ASP A 103 -14.46 -32.93 -25.57
N SER A 104 -13.87 -34.11 -25.78
CA SER A 104 -14.53 -35.19 -26.51
C SER A 104 -15.67 -35.87 -25.74
N SER A 105 -15.77 -35.69 -24.40
CA SER A 105 -16.85 -36.32 -23.62
C SER A 105 -18.03 -35.40 -23.35
N ILE A 106 -17.89 -34.08 -23.54
CA ILE A 106 -18.89 -33.10 -23.10
C ILE A 106 -20.29 -33.36 -23.66
N VAL A 107 -20.40 -33.83 -24.91
CA VAL A 107 -21.71 -34.12 -25.53
C VAL A 107 -22.35 -35.37 -24.92
N GLU A 108 -21.55 -36.41 -24.64
CA GLU A 108 -22.04 -37.63 -23.98
C GLU A 108 -22.50 -37.32 -22.54
N ASP A 109 -21.70 -36.52 -21.82
CA ASP A 109 -22.02 -36.07 -20.47
C ASP A 109 -23.29 -35.19 -20.47
N ALA A 110 -23.42 -34.26 -21.42
CA ALA A 110 -24.62 -33.43 -21.58
C ALA A 110 -25.89 -34.23 -21.83
N VAL A 111 -25.86 -35.19 -22.76
CA VAL A 111 -27.01 -36.06 -23.06
C VAL A 111 -27.38 -36.91 -21.85
N LYS A 112 -26.38 -37.42 -21.13
CA LYS A 112 -26.58 -38.23 -19.92
C LYS A 112 -27.21 -37.40 -18.80
N ASP A 113 -26.69 -36.22 -18.53
CA ASP A 113 -27.15 -35.34 -17.45
C ASP A 113 -28.56 -34.82 -17.74
N LEU A 114 -28.88 -34.48 -19.00
CA LEU A 114 -30.24 -34.13 -19.41
C LEU A 114 -31.22 -35.28 -19.19
N ASN A 115 -30.88 -36.50 -19.66
CA ASN A 115 -31.76 -37.66 -19.50
C ASN A 115 -31.86 -38.18 -18.05
N ALA A 116 -31.02 -37.69 -17.13
CA ALA A 116 -31.11 -38.00 -15.71
C ALA A 116 -32.18 -37.15 -14.98
N GLN A 117 -32.66 -36.07 -15.61
CA GLN A 117 -33.69 -35.21 -15.03
C GLN A 117 -35.08 -35.87 -15.13
N ASP A 118 -35.86 -35.84 -14.05
CA ASP A 118 -37.15 -36.54 -13.95
C ASP A 118 -38.18 -36.11 -15.03
N HIS A 119 -38.02 -34.93 -15.60
CA HIS A 119 -38.94 -34.31 -16.57
C HIS A 119 -38.37 -34.22 -18.00
N ILE A 120 -37.14 -34.70 -18.23
CA ILE A 120 -36.47 -34.73 -19.54
C ILE A 120 -36.13 -36.19 -19.87
N SER A 121 -36.51 -36.69 -21.05
CA SER A 121 -36.15 -38.05 -21.45
C SER A 121 -36.12 -38.22 -22.97
N GLY A 122 -35.30 -39.16 -23.44
CA GLY A 122 -35.13 -39.45 -24.87
C GLY A 122 -34.37 -38.36 -25.63
N VAL A 123 -33.53 -37.59 -24.93
CA VAL A 123 -32.67 -36.59 -25.56
C VAL A 123 -31.51 -37.29 -26.26
N GLU A 124 -31.28 -36.90 -27.51
CA GLU A 124 -30.17 -37.34 -28.36
C GLU A 124 -29.28 -36.13 -28.68
N ALA A 125 -28.02 -36.35 -29.06
CA ALA A 125 -27.03 -35.30 -29.26
C ALA A 125 -27.43 -34.19 -30.26
N GLU A 126 -28.22 -34.53 -31.28
CA GLU A 126 -28.75 -33.58 -32.28
C GLU A 126 -29.83 -32.65 -31.73
N ASN A 127 -30.41 -32.96 -30.57
CA ASN A 127 -31.44 -32.18 -29.89
C ASN A 127 -30.87 -31.38 -28.70
N VAL A 128 -29.54 -31.28 -28.60
CA VAL A 128 -28.83 -30.57 -27.52
C VAL A 128 -28.16 -29.32 -28.08
N THR A 129 -28.33 -28.21 -27.37
CA THR A 129 -27.53 -27.00 -27.53
C THR A 129 -26.67 -26.83 -26.27
N LEU A 130 -25.38 -26.57 -26.45
CA LEU A 130 -24.46 -26.21 -25.38
C LEU A 130 -24.29 -24.69 -25.33
N TYR A 131 -24.68 -24.08 -24.21
CA TYR A 131 -24.45 -22.67 -23.91
C TYR A 131 -23.23 -22.56 -23.00
N VAL A 132 -22.16 -21.96 -23.51
CA VAL A 132 -20.96 -21.66 -22.74
C VAL A 132 -21.09 -20.25 -22.18
N GLN A 133 -21.50 -20.19 -20.92
CA GLN A 133 -21.89 -18.97 -20.25
C GLN A 133 -20.78 -18.48 -19.35
N THR A 134 -20.43 -17.20 -19.44
CA THR A 134 -19.78 -16.51 -18.32
C THR A 134 -20.83 -15.77 -17.49
N TYR A 135 -20.58 -15.65 -16.20
CA TYR A 135 -21.48 -15.03 -15.24
C TYR A 135 -20.72 -14.54 -14.01
N LEU A 136 -21.37 -13.73 -13.18
CA LEU A 136 -20.87 -13.37 -11.85
C LEU A 136 -21.56 -14.25 -10.81
N ASP A 137 -20.78 -14.98 -10.01
CA ASP A 137 -21.27 -15.60 -8.78
C ASP A 137 -21.15 -14.57 -7.65
N ILE A 138 -22.27 -14.15 -7.08
CA ILE A 138 -22.33 -13.04 -6.13
C ILE A 138 -22.98 -13.50 -4.84
N THR A 139 -22.31 -13.24 -3.72
CA THR A 139 -22.85 -13.43 -2.37
C THR A 139 -22.92 -12.06 -1.70
N PRO A 140 -24.10 -11.46 -1.55
CA PRO A 140 -24.30 -10.34 -0.65
C PRO A 140 -23.89 -10.72 0.78
N THR A 141 -23.00 -9.94 1.40
CA THR A 141 -22.46 -10.26 2.73
C THR A 141 -22.96 -9.31 3.82
N ASP A 142 -23.27 -8.05 3.48
CA ASP A 142 -23.74 -7.06 4.46
C ASP A 142 -24.45 -5.88 3.80
N TYR A 143 -25.33 -5.22 4.56
CA TYR A 143 -25.96 -3.96 4.17
C TYR A 143 -26.30 -3.12 5.40
N ASP A 144 -25.83 -1.88 5.40
CA ASP A 144 -26.06 -0.93 6.49
C ASP A 144 -26.68 0.37 5.94
N THR A 145 -27.97 0.55 6.20
CA THR A 145 -28.73 1.72 5.78
C THR A 145 -28.30 3.01 6.49
N GLU A 146 -27.78 2.92 7.72
CA GLU A 146 -27.35 4.08 8.51
C GLU A 146 -25.96 4.55 8.06
N ASN A 147 -25.01 3.62 7.94
CA ASN A 147 -23.64 3.90 7.50
C ASN A 147 -23.50 4.00 5.97
N LYS A 148 -24.56 3.68 5.22
CA LYS A 148 -24.60 3.68 3.75
C LYS A 148 -23.51 2.81 3.15
N THR A 149 -23.49 1.56 3.59
CA THR A 149 -22.57 0.53 3.10
C THR A 149 -23.29 -0.67 2.52
N LEU A 150 -22.75 -1.24 1.45
CA LEU A 150 -23.28 -2.43 0.78
C LEU A 150 -22.11 -3.34 0.41
N ALA A 151 -22.11 -4.59 0.89
CA ALA A 151 -21.01 -5.52 0.70
C ALA A 151 -21.41 -6.72 -0.18
N LEU A 152 -20.61 -6.98 -1.21
CA LEU A 152 -20.78 -8.09 -2.16
C LEU A 152 -19.46 -8.85 -2.30
N ASP A 153 -19.47 -10.15 -2.10
CA ASP A 153 -18.40 -11.04 -2.56
C ASP A 153 -18.70 -11.48 -3.99
N ILE A 154 -17.80 -11.13 -4.92
CA ILE A 154 -18.01 -11.31 -6.36
C ILE A 154 -16.92 -12.19 -6.93
N THR A 155 -17.31 -13.25 -7.62
CA THR A 155 -16.39 -14.15 -8.35
C THR A 155 -16.85 -14.32 -9.80
N PRO A 156 -16.07 -13.93 -10.82
CA PRO A 156 -16.40 -14.18 -12.21
C PRO A 156 -16.19 -15.66 -12.55
N MET A 157 -17.17 -16.28 -13.18
CA MET A 157 -17.22 -17.72 -13.43
C MET A 157 -17.61 -18.02 -14.88
N SER A 158 -17.29 -19.24 -15.33
CA SER A 158 -17.80 -19.84 -16.55
C SER A 158 -18.46 -21.20 -16.25
N ARG A 159 -19.49 -21.54 -17.02
CA ARG A 159 -20.17 -22.83 -16.95
C ARG A 159 -20.63 -23.28 -18.34
N VAL A 160 -20.87 -24.58 -18.47
CA VAL A 160 -21.52 -25.16 -19.66
C VAL A 160 -22.93 -25.55 -19.26
N VAL A 161 -23.92 -25.03 -19.98
CA VAL A 161 -25.32 -25.40 -19.82
C VAL A 161 -25.76 -26.18 -21.04
N ALA A 162 -26.16 -27.44 -20.85
CA ALA A 162 -26.79 -28.22 -21.88
C ALA A 162 -28.30 -28.01 -21.81
N SER A 163 -28.95 -27.72 -22.93
CA SER A 163 -30.39 -27.53 -23.00
C SER A 163 -31.00 -28.17 -24.24
N THR A 164 -32.28 -28.53 -24.15
CA THR A 164 -33.09 -28.89 -25.32
C THR A 164 -33.68 -27.68 -26.06
N ALA A 165 -33.48 -26.47 -25.53
CA ALA A 165 -33.86 -25.23 -26.21
C ALA A 165 -32.80 -24.80 -27.23
N SER A 166 -33.27 -24.34 -28.40
CA SER A 166 -32.41 -23.75 -29.44
C SER A 166 -32.13 -22.26 -29.22
N GLU A 167 -32.96 -21.60 -28.41
CA GLU A 167 -32.86 -20.17 -28.11
C GLU A 167 -32.44 -19.96 -26.65
N SER A 168 -31.52 -19.01 -26.44
CA SER A 168 -30.95 -18.66 -25.13
C SER A 168 -32.01 -18.26 -24.10
N GLU A 169 -33.02 -17.48 -24.51
CA GLU A 169 -34.09 -17.01 -23.61
C GLU A 169 -35.05 -18.11 -23.14
N ASP A 170 -35.07 -19.25 -23.83
CA ASP A 170 -35.91 -20.41 -23.50
C ASP A 170 -35.18 -21.42 -22.60
N VAL A 171 -33.92 -21.16 -22.22
CA VAL A 171 -33.13 -22.02 -21.34
C VAL A 171 -33.62 -21.86 -19.89
N VAL A 172 -34.03 -22.96 -19.26
CA VAL A 172 -34.56 -22.99 -17.88
C VAL A 172 -33.83 -24.05 -17.05
N LEU A 173 -33.07 -23.61 -16.04
CA LEU A 173 -32.42 -24.46 -15.03
C LEU A 173 -33.35 -24.74 -13.84
N GLU A 174 -33.04 -25.77 -13.05
CA GLU A 174 -33.84 -26.21 -11.89
C GLU A 174 -34.02 -25.15 -10.79
N GLY A 175 -33.13 -24.14 -10.72
CA GLY A 175 -33.24 -22.99 -9.81
C GLY A 175 -33.95 -21.76 -10.38
N ASP A 176 -34.19 -21.74 -11.69
CA ASP A 176 -34.69 -20.56 -12.43
C ASP A 176 -36.18 -20.69 -12.78
N THR A 177 -36.89 -21.65 -12.19
CA THR A 177 -38.29 -21.91 -12.55
C THR A 177 -39.23 -20.90 -11.92
N ASP A 178 -39.85 -20.08 -12.77
CA ASP A 178 -41.10 -19.40 -12.42
C ASP A 178 -42.30 -20.38 -12.46
N ASP A 179 -43.42 -19.99 -11.85
CA ASP A 179 -44.67 -20.77 -11.81
C ASP A 179 -45.10 -21.23 -13.22
N GLY A 180 -44.84 -22.51 -13.52
CA GLY A 180 -45.29 -23.20 -14.74
C GLY A 180 -44.24 -23.41 -15.84
N GLN A 181 -43.01 -22.91 -15.70
CA GLN A 181 -41.92 -23.26 -16.60
C GLN A 181 -41.43 -24.69 -16.34
N LYS A 182 -41.11 -25.41 -17.41
CA LYS A 182 -40.49 -26.73 -17.31
C LYS A 182 -38.99 -26.55 -17.48
N VAL A 183 -38.24 -27.06 -16.52
CA VAL A 183 -36.79 -27.21 -16.64
C VAL A 183 -36.47 -27.96 -17.92
N ASN A 184 -35.49 -27.47 -18.67
CA ASN A 184 -35.07 -28.05 -19.94
C ASN A 184 -33.54 -28.04 -20.10
N ALA A 185 -32.83 -27.66 -19.03
CA ALA A 185 -31.40 -27.44 -19.05
C ALA A 185 -30.73 -27.96 -17.77
N VAL A 186 -29.45 -28.31 -17.90
CA VAL A 186 -28.59 -28.77 -16.81
C VAL A 186 -27.19 -28.16 -16.95
N ILE A 187 -26.53 -27.90 -15.82
CA ILE A 187 -25.11 -27.55 -15.81
C ILE A 187 -24.31 -28.83 -16.01
N VAL A 188 -23.42 -28.85 -17.00
CA VAL A 188 -22.55 -29.99 -17.31
C VAL A 188 -21.15 -29.72 -16.76
N GLY A 189 -20.62 -30.69 -16.03
CA GLY A 189 -19.31 -30.58 -15.39
C GLY A 189 -19.31 -29.59 -14.21
N THR A 190 -18.13 -29.04 -13.91
CA THR A 190 -17.95 -28.09 -12.79
C THR A 190 -17.70 -26.69 -13.33
N PRO A 191 -18.43 -25.67 -12.84
CA PRO A 191 -18.12 -24.28 -13.15
C PRO A 191 -16.67 -23.93 -12.84
N LYS A 192 -16.06 -23.06 -13.65
CA LYS A 192 -14.65 -22.66 -13.55
C LYS A 192 -14.55 -21.16 -13.29
N GLU A 193 -13.72 -20.79 -12.33
CA GLU A 193 -13.38 -19.40 -12.03
C GLU A 193 -12.59 -18.76 -13.19
N LEU A 194 -12.91 -17.51 -13.50
CA LEU A 194 -12.26 -16.72 -14.55
C LEU A 194 -11.14 -15.87 -13.95
N ASN A 195 -9.96 -15.91 -14.56
CA ASN A 195 -8.82 -15.10 -14.13
C ASN A 195 -8.72 -13.81 -14.95
N ILE A 196 -9.55 -12.82 -14.60
CA ILE A 196 -9.55 -11.51 -15.23
C ILE A 196 -8.40 -10.66 -14.63
N THR A 197 -7.37 -10.41 -15.45
CA THR A 197 -6.14 -9.73 -15.01
C THR A 197 -5.99 -8.30 -15.52
N VAL A 198 -6.90 -7.86 -16.39
CA VAL A 198 -6.94 -6.50 -16.92
C VAL A 198 -7.92 -5.65 -16.10
N PRO A 199 -7.73 -4.33 -16.04
CA PRO A 199 -8.74 -3.45 -15.47
C PRO A 199 -10.06 -3.58 -16.23
N VAL A 200 -11.16 -3.70 -15.49
CA VAL A 200 -12.52 -3.85 -16.05
C VAL A 200 -13.46 -2.80 -15.48
N GLU A 201 -14.41 -2.34 -16.28
CA GLU A 201 -15.51 -1.51 -15.79
C GLU A 201 -16.59 -2.41 -15.17
N MET A 202 -17.08 -1.97 -14.02
CA MET A 202 -18.12 -2.61 -13.22
C MET A 202 -19.30 -1.65 -13.11
N THR A 203 -20.51 -2.19 -13.20
CA THR A 203 -21.75 -1.45 -12.93
C THR A 203 -22.60 -2.19 -11.90
N LEU A 204 -23.34 -1.47 -11.07
CA LEU A 204 -24.39 -2.03 -10.19
C LEU A 204 -25.44 -0.95 -9.90
N GLU A 205 -26.70 -1.33 -9.70
CA GLU A 205 -27.75 -0.40 -9.28
C GLU A 205 -27.76 -0.27 -7.76
N LEU A 206 -27.63 0.97 -7.28
CA LEU A 206 -27.68 1.28 -5.85
C LEU A 206 -29.13 1.45 -5.35
N PRO A 207 -29.43 1.06 -4.10
CA PRO A 207 -30.71 1.33 -3.47
C PRO A 207 -31.12 2.81 -3.55
N SER A 208 -32.41 3.10 -3.66
CA SER A 208 -32.95 4.43 -4.00
C SER A 208 -32.64 5.57 -3.00
N ASP A 209 -32.18 5.25 -1.79
CA ASP A 209 -31.74 6.21 -0.77
C ASP A 209 -30.29 5.96 -0.33
N PHE A 210 -29.50 5.22 -1.12
CA PHE A 210 -28.11 4.93 -0.81
C PHE A 210 -27.25 6.21 -0.88
N VAL A 211 -27.51 7.04 -1.90
CA VAL A 211 -26.86 8.33 -2.08
C VAL A 211 -27.92 9.38 -2.38
N SER A 212 -28.04 10.39 -1.52
CA SER A 212 -29.15 11.34 -1.59
C SER A 212 -28.94 12.48 -2.59
N ASP A 213 -27.70 12.92 -2.82
CA ASP A 213 -27.39 14.08 -3.70
C ASP A 213 -25.98 14.03 -4.36
N SER A 214 -25.23 12.95 -4.17
CA SER A 214 -23.86 12.83 -4.70
C SER A 214 -23.83 12.09 -6.04
N THR A 215 -22.97 12.53 -6.95
CA THR A 215 -22.69 11.87 -8.23
C THR A 215 -21.54 10.86 -8.12
N THR A 216 -21.06 10.59 -6.90
CA THR A 216 -19.93 9.69 -6.63
C THR A 216 -20.24 8.78 -5.45
N ALA A 217 -19.73 7.55 -5.54
CA ALA A 217 -19.61 6.62 -4.43
C ALA A 217 -18.25 5.91 -4.55
N TYR A 218 -17.92 5.12 -3.53
CA TYR A 218 -16.60 4.55 -3.37
C TYR A 218 -16.68 3.05 -3.15
N VAL A 219 -15.66 2.32 -3.59
CA VAL A 219 -15.58 0.87 -3.38
C VAL A 219 -14.31 0.55 -2.64
N VAL A 220 -14.43 0.00 -1.43
CA VAL A 220 -13.34 -0.66 -0.74
C VAL A 220 -13.24 -2.09 -1.28
N HIS A 221 -12.09 -2.42 -1.83
CA HIS A 221 -11.77 -3.75 -2.32
C HIS A 221 -10.66 -4.37 -1.47
N THR A 222 -10.96 -5.50 -0.83
CA THR A 222 -10.02 -6.22 0.05
C THR A 222 -9.43 -7.42 -0.68
N LYS A 223 -8.17 -7.35 -1.10
CA LYS A 223 -7.50 -8.50 -1.71
C LYS A 223 -7.26 -9.63 -0.69
N ALA A 224 -7.08 -10.85 -1.19
CA ALA A 224 -6.73 -12.03 -0.38
C ALA A 224 -5.48 -11.87 0.52
N ASN A 225 -4.57 -10.95 0.20
CA ASN A 225 -3.40 -10.63 1.03
C ASN A 225 -3.69 -9.59 2.14
N GLY A 226 -4.96 -9.19 2.31
CA GLY A 226 -5.42 -8.17 3.26
C GLY A 226 -5.22 -6.73 2.81
N LYS A 227 -4.64 -6.48 1.62
CA LYS A 227 -4.44 -5.12 1.13
C LYS A 227 -5.77 -4.55 0.62
N GLN A 228 -6.10 -3.36 1.11
CA GLN A 228 -7.31 -2.65 0.76
C GLN A 228 -7.03 -1.49 -0.20
N TYR A 229 -7.95 -1.32 -1.15
CA TYR A 229 -7.94 -0.25 -2.14
C TYR A 229 -9.29 0.44 -2.13
N VAL A 230 -9.32 1.75 -2.34
CA VAL A 230 -10.56 2.52 -2.46
C VAL A 230 -10.68 3.09 -3.87
N TYR A 231 -11.60 2.56 -4.66
CA TYR A 231 -11.91 3.07 -6.00
C TYR A 231 -13.00 4.11 -5.94
N THR A 232 -12.89 5.13 -6.78
CA THR A 232 -13.96 6.11 -6.99
C THR A 232 -14.78 5.67 -8.19
N GLY A 233 -16.10 5.72 -8.05
CA GLY A 233 -17.02 5.54 -9.17
C GLY A 233 -18.00 6.71 -9.32
N THR A 234 -18.72 6.70 -10.43
CA THR A 234 -19.70 7.73 -10.79
C THR A 234 -21.11 7.17 -10.75
N ILE A 235 -22.07 8.01 -10.40
CA ILE A 235 -23.49 7.67 -10.32
C ILE A 235 -24.25 8.43 -11.40
N SER A 236 -25.04 7.71 -12.19
CA SER A 236 -26.00 8.26 -13.16
C SER A 236 -27.37 7.64 -12.91
N GLY A 237 -28.31 8.42 -12.36
CA GLY A 237 -29.54 7.86 -11.80
C GLY A 237 -29.21 7.00 -10.57
N ASN A 238 -29.52 5.72 -10.62
CA ASN A 238 -29.16 4.73 -9.60
C ASN A 238 -27.97 3.85 -10.01
N THR A 239 -27.49 3.96 -11.25
CA THR A 239 -26.42 3.13 -11.77
C THR A 239 -25.08 3.69 -11.30
N PHE A 240 -24.38 2.91 -10.50
CA PHE A 240 -23.03 3.18 -10.06
C PHE A 240 -22.02 2.47 -10.96
N THR A 241 -21.02 3.19 -11.45
CA THR A 241 -20.00 2.70 -12.38
C THR A 241 -18.60 2.98 -11.85
N PHE A 242 -17.73 1.98 -11.81
CA PHE A 242 -16.34 2.14 -11.39
C PHE A 242 -15.40 1.21 -12.16
N THR A 243 -14.11 1.52 -12.17
CA THR A 243 -13.09 0.62 -12.74
C THR A 243 -12.47 -0.24 -11.64
N ASN A 244 -12.46 -1.55 -11.83
CA ASN A 244 -11.77 -2.53 -11.00
C ASN A 244 -10.43 -2.94 -11.64
N PRO A 245 -9.28 -2.45 -11.15
CA PRO A 245 -7.96 -2.79 -11.71
C PRO A 245 -7.31 -4.04 -11.09
N ASN A 246 -7.94 -4.69 -10.12
CA ASN A 246 -7.20 -5.39 -9.08
C ASN A 246 -7.69 -6.82 -8.79
N GLY A 247 -8.48 -7.40 -9.70
CA GLY A 247 -9.08 -8.71 -9.53
C GLY A 247 -10.38 -8.65 -8.72
N PHE A 248 -10.96 -9.81 -8.45
CA PHE A 248 -12.27 -9.95 -7.85
C PHE A 248 -12.17 -10.60 -6.46
N SER A 249 -12.96 -10.10 -5.52
CA SER A 249 -13.16 -10.61 -4.16
C SER A 249 -14.30 -9.79 -3.53
N GLU A 250 -14.33 -9.68 -2.20
CA GLU A 250 -15.24 -8.77 -1.50
C GLU A 250 -15.02 -7.30 -1.89
N PHE A 251 -16.12 -6.68 -2.28
CA PHE A 251 -16.28 -5.26 -2.53
C PHE A 251 -17.29 -4.68 -1.55
N ILE A 252 -16.93 -3.58 -0.89
CA ILE A 252 -17.83 -2.83 -0.01
C ILE A 252 -18.01 -1.45 -0.62
N VAL A 253 -19.23 -1.13 -1.04
CA VAL A 253 -19.60 0.17 -1.55
C VAL A 253 -19.90 1.11 -0.38
N TYR A 254 -19.39 2.33 -0.44
CA TYR A 254 -19.61 3.40 0.53
C TYR A 254 -20.17 4.64 -0.18
N ALA A 255 -21.13 5.33 0.45
CA ALA A 255 -21.60 6.62 -0.03
C ALA A 255 -20.58 7.76 0.16
N GLU A 256 -19.78 7.72 1.23
CA GLU A 256 -18.72 8.70 1.54
C GLU A 256 -17.32 8.09 1.32
N ASP A 257 -16.29 8.91 1.07
CA ASP A 257 -14.93 8.40 0.80
C ASP A 257 -14.29 7.85 2.09
N PRO A 258 -14.08 6.53 2.22
CA PRO A 258 -13.48 5.95 3.42
C PRO A 258 -11.94 6.02 3.41
N ALA A 259 -11.32 6.57 2.35
CA ALA A 259 -9.86 6.56 2.23
C ALA A 259 -9.18 7.57 3.17
N ALA A 260 -8.25 7.09 3.99
CA ALA A 260 -7.36 7.94 4.79
C ALA A 260 -6.36 8.72 3.93
N ALA A 261 -5.98 8.18 2.77
CA ALA A 261 -5.11 8.84 1.81
C ALA A 261 -5.38 8.39 0.38
N ARG A 262 -5.20 9.28 -0.60
CA ARG A 262 -5.42 9.04 -2.03
C ARG A 262 -4.17 9.33 -2.84
N VAL A 263 -3.79 8.39 -3.70
CA VAL A 263 -2.56 8.45 -4.50
C VAL A 263 -2.90 8.74 -5.95
N TYR A 264 -2.13 9.65 -6.53
CA TYR A 264 -2.17 10.05 -7.93
C TYR A 264 -0.79 9.81 -8.55
N ALA A 265 -0.76 9.35 -9.81
CA ALA A 265 0.49 9.22 -10.55
C ALA A 265 1.08 10.61 -10.88
N GLU A 266 2.32 10.64 -11.38
CA GLU A 266 2.93 11.89 -11.84
C GLU A 266 2.06 12.57 -12.92
N GLY A 267 1.71 13.84 -12.69
CA GLY A 267 0.83 14.60 -13.57
C GLY A 267 -0.68 14.37 -13.38
N GLU A 268 -1.06 13.44 -12.50
CA GLU A 268 -2.46 13.23 -12.09
C GLU A 268 -2.81 14.04 -10.83
N SER A 269 -4.09 14.31 -10.66
CA SER A 269 -4.69 15.06 -9.57
C SER A 269 -6.18 14.72 -9.48
N GLU A 270 -6.85 15.17 -8.41
CA GLU A 270 -8.31 15.07 -8.27
C GLU A 270 -9.09 15.69 -9.45
N TYR A 271 -8.50 16.62 -10.20
CA TYR A 271 -9.16 17.32 -11.29
C TYR A 271 -9.17 16.55 -12.62
N ASN A 272 -8.26 15.60 -12.81
CA ASN A 272 -8.05 14.91 -14.08
C ASN A 272 -7.96 13.38 -13.97
N ALA A 273 -7.93 12.84 -12.76
CA ALA A 273 -7.94 11.40 -12.52
C ALA A 273 -8.69 11.08 -11.21
N PRO A 274 -9.29 9.89 -11.08
CA PRO A 274 -9.95 9.47 -9.83
C PRO A 274 -8.95 9.17 -8.70
N GLY A 275 -7.69 8.87 -9.05
CA GLY A 275 -6.68 8.36 -8.12
C GLY A 275 -7.06 7.01 -7.50
N VAL A 276 -6.20 6.49 -6.62
CA VAL A 276 -6.47 5.27 -5.84
C VAL A 276 -6.37 5.58 -4.36
N GLY A 277 -7.44 5.34 -3.61
CA GLY A 277 -7.47 5.52 -2.17
C GLY A 277 -6.94 4.32 -1.41
N TYR A 278 -6.48 4.58 -0.18
CA TYR A 278 -5.93 3.61 0.76
C TYR A 278 -6.45 3.91 2.17
N MET A 279 -6.73 2.86 2.94
CA MET A 279 -7.21 2.97 4.32
C MET A 279 -6.14 3.45 5.31
N THR A 280 -4.86 3.47 4.90
CA THR A 280 -3.76 3.94 5.73
C THR A 280 -2.75 4.77 4.95
N LEU A 281 -2.11 5.74 5.61
CA LEU A 281 -1.00 6.50 5.03
C LEU A 281 0.18 5.58 4.63
N GLN A 282 0.46 4.53 5.40
CA GLN A 282 1.55 3.60 5.10
C GLN A 282 1.30 2.84 3.79
N ASP A 283 0.06 2.44 3.49
CA ASP A 283 -0.26 1.76 2.23
C ASP A 283 -0.21 2.70 1.03
N ALA A 284 -0.68 3.95 1.20
CA ALA A 284 -0.52 5.00 0.20
C ALA A 284 0.96 5.26 -0.10
N VAL A 285 1.80 5.39 0.94
CA VAL A 285 3.25 5.52 0.83
C VAL A 285 3.88 4.30 0.17
N ASN A 286 3.42 3.08 0.46
CA ASN A 286 3.95 1.89 -0.22
C ASN A 286 3.59 1.88 -1.72
N ALA A 287 2.44 2.46 -2.08
CA ALA A 287 1.94 2.47 -3.45
C ALA A 287 2.50 3.61 -4.32
N VAL A 288 2.71 4.80 -3.75
CA VAL A 288 3.14 5.99 -4.50
C VAL A 288 4.45 5.72 -5.24
N LYS A 289 4.47 6.12 -6.51
CA LYS A 289 5.64 6.06 -7.38
C LYS A 289 6.41 7.38 -7.34
N ASP A 290 7.63 7.36 -7.85
CA ASP A 290 8.44 8.57 -8.00
C ASP A 290 7.66 9.62 -8.82
N GLY A 291 7.68 10.87 -8.37
CA GLY A 291 6.92 11.99 -8.95
C GLY A 291 5.41 12.00 -8.65
N GLY A 292 4.88 10.99 -7.97
CA GLY A 292 3.45 10.92 -7.62
C GLY A 292 3.04 11.87 -6.50
N THR A 293 1.73 11.96 -6.27
CA THR A 293 1.13 12.78 -5.21
C THR A 293 0.30 11.92 -4.26
N ILE A 294 0.40 12.19 -2.96
CA ILE A 294 -0.50 11.65 -1.93
C ILE A 294 -1.32 12.80 -1.36
N VAL A 295 -2.64 12.71 -1.46
CA VAL A 295 -3.59 13.56 -0.73
C VAL A 295 -3.98 12.86 0.56
N VAL A 296 -3.67 13.45 1.71
CA VAL A 296 -3.89 12.88 3.04
C VAL A 296 -5.16 13.49 3.63
N LYS A 297 -6.12 12.63 3.97
CA LYS A 297 -7.45 13.00 4.45
C LYS A 297 -7.65 12.73 5.94
N GLU A 298 -6.85 11.82 6.49
CA GLU A 298 -6.83 11.50 7.91
C GLU A 298 -5.39 11.47 8.47
N ASN A 299 -5.27 11.73 9.77
CA ASN A 299 -3.98 11.67 10.46
C ASN A 299 -3.33 10.30 10.29
N GLY A 300 -2.08 10.29 9.86
CA GLY A 300 -1.36 9.05 9.57
C GLY A 300 0.13 9.14 9.83
N LYS A 301 0.74 7.97 10.04
CA LYS A 301 2.20 7.84 10.12
C LYS A 301 2.69 6.83 9.10
N ALA A 302 3.83 7.09 8.47
CA ALA A 302 4.45 6.14 7.56
C ALA A 302 5.98 6.22 7.58
N THR A 303 6.60 5.05 7.38
CA THR A 303 8.04 4.92 7.16
C THR A 303 8.33 4.61 5.70
N VAL A 304 9.25 5.36 5.10
CA VAL A 304 9.68 5.14 3.71
C VAL A 304 11.04 4.47 3.68
N SER A 305 11.08 3.21 3.24
CA SER A 305 12.30 2.42 3.10
C SER A 305 12.64 2.15 1.62
N ASP A 306 12.42 3.14 0.78
CA ASP A 306 12.63 3.09 -0.66
C ASP A 306 13.18 4.44 -1.17
N SER A 307 13.94 4.43 -2.28
CA SER A 307 14.45 5.66 -2.89
C SER A 307 13.40 6.20 -3.87
N LYS A 308 12.73 7.28 -3.50
CA LYS A 308 11.70 7.94 -4.31
C LYS A 308 11.40 9.34 -3.81
N SER A 309 10.85 10.16 -4.68
CA SER A 309 10.34 11.49 -4.43
C SER A 309 8.84 11.52 -4.68
N PHE A 310 8.05 12.12 -3.79
CA PHE A 310 6.62 12.30 -4.01
C PHE A 310 6.10 13.52 -3.24
N THR A 311 5.01 14.09 -3.72
CA THR A 311 4.35 15.24 -3.11
C THR A 311 3.28 14.79 -2.13
N VAL A 312 3.16 15.48 -1.00
CA VAL A 312 2.08 15.29 -0.02
C VAL A 312 1.26 16.57 0.06
N VAL A 313 -0.06 16.41 0.02
CA VAL A 313 -1.06 17.45 0.23
C VAL A 313 -1.91 17.03 1.43
N GLU A 314 -2.01 17.89 2.44
CA GLU A 314 -2.84 17.65 3.63
C GLU A 314 -4.19 18.36 3.49
N GLU A 315 -5.29 17.62 3.66
CA GLU A 315 -6.66 18.16 3.62
C GLU A 315 -7.32 18.11 4.99
N ASN A 316 -8.29 19.00 5.24
CA ASN A 316 -9.16 18.96 6.43
C ASN A 316 -8.41 18.88 7.78
N ASP A 317 -7.31 19.62 7.91
CA ASP A 317 -6.42 19.61 9.08
C ASP A 317 -5.77 18.24 9.38
N ALA A 318 -5.75 17.32 8.41
CA ALA A 318 -5.04 16.06 8.52
C ALA A 318 -3.51 16.27 8.61
N LEU A 319 -2.84 15.41 9.36
CA LEU A 319 -1.40 15.45 9.58
C LEU A 319 -0.74 14.17 9.04
N ALA A 320 0.23 14.35 8.13
CA ALA A 320 1.06 13.30 7.59
C ALA A 320 2.43 13.27 8.31
N GLU A 321 2.64 12.29 9.19
CA GLU A 321 3.95 12.09 9.83
C GLU A 321 4.79 11.08 9.03
N LEU A 322 5.76 11.58 8.26
CA LEU A 322 6.69 10.75 7.49
C LEU A 322 8.04 10.61 8.18
N ALA A 323 8.58 9.40 8.17
CA ALA A 323 9.93 9.10 8.63
C ALA A 323 10.72 8.30 7.59
N PRO A 324 12.01 8.59 7.38
CA PRO A 324 12.85 7.71 6.59
C PRO A 324 13.13 6.41 7.33
N GLY A 325 13.19 5.29 6.60
CA GLY A 325 13.70 4.03 7.12
C GLY A 325 15.19 4.12 7.49
N SER A 326 15.67 3.15 8.26
CA SER A 326 17.02 3.17 8.88
C SER A 326 18.20 3.36 7.91
N ARG A 327 18.02 3.09 6.62
CA ARG A 327 19.04 3.28 5.56
C ARG A 327 18.71 4.38 4.57
N TYR A 328 17.75 5.24 4.89
CA TYR A 328 17.27 6.30 4.01
C TYR A 328 17.39 7.64 4.70
N ARG A 329 17.64 8.70 3.93
CA ARG A 329 17.48 10.08 4.39
C ARG A 329 16.22 10.66 3.75
N MET A 330 15.62 11.65 4.41
CA MET A 330 14.43 12.36 3.94
C MET A 330 14.78 13.84 3.81
N GLU A 331 14.51 14.40 2.64
CA GLU A 331 14.55 15.83 2.38
C GLU A 331 13.11 16.29 2.13
N ALA A 332 12.74 17.48 2.62
CA ALA A 332 11.41 18.04 2.46
C ALA A 332 11.53 19.44 1.84
N THR A 333 10.76 19.68 0.78
CA THR A 333 10.70 20.96 0.07
C THR A 333 9.27 21.46 0.09
N ASP A 334 9.03 22.57 0.76
CA ASP A 334 7.76 23.30 0.71
C ASP A 334 7.61 23.96 -0.66
N ASN A 335 6.52 23.63 -1.36
CA ASN A 335 6.25 24.12 -2.71
C ASN A 335 5.57 25.52 -2.69
N GLY A 336 5.16 26.02 -1.53
CA GLY A 336 4.53 27.33 -1.36
C GLY A 336 3.04 27.39 -1.68
N ASP A 337 2.42 26.26 -2.01
CA ASP A 337 0.99 26.10 -2.32
C ASP A 337 0.23 25.24 -1.28
N GLY A 338 0.88 24.94 -0.15
CA GLY A 338 0.36 24.04 0.88
C GLY A 338 0.74 22.58 0.67
N SER A 339 1.46 22.25 -0.40
CA SER A 339 2.03 20.92 -0.61
C SER A 339 3.53 20.85 -0.26
N VAL A 340 3.99 19.67 0.14
CA VAL A 340 5.40 19.39 0.47
C VAL A 340 5.91 18.22 -0.35
N THR A 341 6.99 18.43 -1.08
CA THR A 341 7.70 17.36 -1.79
C THR A 341 8.71 16.69 -0.87
N TYR A 342 8.56 15.39 -0.66
CA TYR A 342 9.49 14.58 0.13
C TYR A 342 10.36 13.72 -0.78
N THR A 343 11.68 13.79 -0.61
CA THR A 343 12.64 12.99 -1.35
C THR A 343 13.39 12.05 -0.40
N PHE A 344 13.25 10.75 -0.64
CA PHE A 344 13.92 9.70 0.10
C PHE A 344 15.07 9.13 -0.73
N THR A 345 16.27 9.10 -0.14
CA THR A 345 17.46 8.57 -0.82
C THR A 345 18.19 7.57 0.06
N TYR A 346 18.60 6.45 -0.54
CA TYR A 346 19.41 5.43 0.12
C TYR A 346 20.76 6.00 0.61
N ARG A 347 21.15 5.69 1.84
CA ARG A 347 22.36 6.17 2.51
C ARG A 347 23.64 5.38 2.16
N GLY A 348 23.57 4.32 1.34
CA GLY A 348 24.70 3.41 1.15
C GLY A 348 24.86 2.45 2.33
N SER A 349 25.57 1.34 2.14
CA SER A 349 25.99 0.49 3.28
C SER A 349 27.18 1.13 3.98
N SER A 350 27.07 1.33 5.30
CA SER A 350 28.19 1.77 6.14
C SER A 350 29.38 0.82 5.97
N PRO A 351 30.59 1.33 5.68
CA PRO A 351 31.78 0.65 6.15
C PRO A 351 31.76 0.74 7.67
N SER A 352 31.88 -0.40 8.34
CA SER A 352 32.35 -0.44 9.72
C SER A 352 33.75 0.19 9.72
N SER A 353 33.90 1.44 10.14
CA SER A 353 35.22 2.04 10.33
C SER A 353 35.55 2.13 11.80
N SER A 354 36.21 1.08 12.28
CA SER A 354 37.31 1.20 13.23
C SER A 354 38.35 2.20 12.73
N GLU A 355 39.06 2.82 13.69
CA GLU A 355 40.30 3.62 13.57
C GLU A 355 40.16 5.16 13.59
N ASP A 356 40.76 5.72 14.66
CA ASP A 356 41.53 6.96 14.74
C ASP A 356 41.31 8.05 13.67
N SER A 357 40.76 9.21 14.05
CA SER A 357 41.27 10.47 13.48
C SER A 357 41.03 11.68 14.38
N VAL A 358 42.14 12.25 14.84
CA VAL A 358 42.25 13.64 15.25
C VAL A 358 41.96 14.48 14.00
N GLY A 359 40.74 15.00 13.89
CA GLY A 359 40.28 15.76 12.73
C GLY A 359 40.09 14.87 11.49
N THR A 360 38.86 14.45 11.22
CA THR A 360 38.55 13.84 9.93
C THR A 360 38.75 14.88 8.81
N PRO A 361 39.36 14.51 7.68
CA PRO A 361 39.20 15.29 6.46
C PRO A 361 37.72 15.38 6.11
N LEU A 362 37.30 16.52 5.54
CA LEU A 362 35.92 16.71 5.10
C LEU A 362 35.51 15.54 4.18
N PRO A 363 34.30 14.97 4.34
CA PRO A 363 33.84 13.91 3.46
C PRO A 363 33.84 14.41 2.01
N VAL A 364 34.36 13.60 1.08
CA VAL A 364 34.23 13.86 -0.36
C VAL A 364 32.79 13.50 -0.72
N VAL A 365 31.96 14.53 -0.93
CA VAL A 365 30.59 14.34 -1.41
C VAL A 365 30.63 14.30 -2.93
N ASP A 366 30.25 13.16 -3.53
CA ASP A 366 29.83 13.13 -4.94
C ASP A 366 28.40 13.68 -4.99
N ASN A 367 28.31 15.02 -5.06
CA ASN A 367 27.05 15.73 -5.23
C ASN A 367 26.61 15.57 -6.68
N GLY A 368 25.64 14.70 -6.93
CA GLY A 368 24.95 14.52 -8.20
C GLY A 368 24.21 15.78 -8.70
N GLY A 369 24.93 16.90 -8.89
CA GLY A 369 24.51 18.03 -9.71
C GLY A 369 23.85 19.24 -9.01
N GLN A 370 23.92 19.43 -7.68
CA GLN A 370 23.47 20.67 -7.02
C GLN A 370 24.53 21.33 -6.12
N THR A 371 24.52 22.67 -6.07
CA THR A 371 25.55 23.52 -5.45
C THR A 371 25.33 23.68 -3.94
N SER A 372 26.04 22.92 -3.11
CA SER A 372 26.08 23.17 -1.66
C SER A 372 26.84 24.48 -1.35
N THR A 373 26.31 25.30 -0.42
CA THR A 373 26.96 26.56 0.01
C THR A 373 27.95 26.37 1.16
N PHE A 374 28.01 25.16 1.74
CA PHE A 374 28.92 24.81 2.83
C PHE A 374 29.38 23.34 2.78
N LEU A 375 30.48 23.04 3.47
CA LEU A 375 30.90 21.69 3.88
C LEU A 375 30.84 21.56 5.41
N SER A 376 30.53 20.37 5.92
CA SER A 376 30.54 20.08 7.35
C SER A 376 31.45 18.89 7.67
N ASP A 377 31.97 18.86 8.90
CA ASP A 377 32.72 17.73 9.45
C ASP A 377 31.86 16.50 9.74
N THR A 378 30.55 16.69 9.88
CA THR A 378 29.53 15.64 9.94
C THR A 378 28.28 16.06 9.18
N TYR A 379 27.55 15.09 8.63
CA TYR A 379 26.20 15.26 8.10
C TYR A 379 25.22 14.25 8.72
N ASP A 380 25.71 13.41 9.64
CA ASP A 380 24.92 12.36 10.27
C ASP A 380 24.17 12.88 11.50
N ASP A 381 22.96 12.35 11.71
CA ASP A 381 22.25 12.50 12.97
C ASP A 381 23.15 12.06 14.12
N LEU A 382 23.18 12.83 15.20
CA LEU A 382 24.11 12.58 16.28
C LEU A 382 23.48 12.74 17.66
N THR A 383 23.91 11.89 18.58
CA THR A 383 23.56 12.01 19.99
C THR A 383 24.61 12.87 20.68
N VAL A 384 24.20 13.98 21.26
CA VAL A 384 25.07 14.94 21.96
C VAL A 384 25.08 14.62 23.44
N ASN A 385 26.24 14.25 23.98
CA ASN A 385 26.44 14.07 25.42
C ASN A 385 27.02 15.36 26.03
N GLY A 386 26.16 16.36 26.25
CA GLY A 386 26.52 17.65 26.83
C GLY A 386 26.81 18.74 25.79
N ARG A 387 27.87 18.59 24.98
CA ARG A 387 28.18 19.51 23.87
C ARG A 387 28.81 18.82 22.68
N TYR A 388 28.57 19.35 21.48
CA TYR A 388 29.23 18.96 20.23
C TYR A 388 29.69 20.22 19.49
N GLN A 389 30.86 20.19 18.87
CA GLN A 389 31.36 21.31 18.07
C GLN A 389 31.42 20.89 16.60
N PHE A 390 30.62 21.53 15.77
CA PHE A 390 30.68 21.42 14.31
C PHE A 390 31.80 22.28 13.75
N ARG A 391 32.34 21.85 12.61
CA ARG A 391 33.17 22.66 11.71
C ARG A 391 32.43 22.81 10.38
N ILE A 392 31.97 24.02 10.10
CA ILE A 392 31.26 24.38 8.87
C ILE A 392 32.17 25.24 7.99
N THR A 393 32.57 24.72 6.84
CA THR A 393 33.36 25.42 5.83
C THR A 393 32.44 26.12 4.84
N SER A 394 32.50 27.45 4.74
CA SER A 394 31.76 28.20 3.70
C SER A 394 32.37 27.95 2.32
N LEU A 395 31.54 27.63 1.33
CA LEU A 395 31.95 27.43 -0.07
C LEU A 395 31.68 28.66 -0.95
N ASP A 396 30.79 29.55 -0.52
CA ASP A 396 30.39 30.75 -1.26
C ASP A 396 30.93 32.06 -0.64
N GLY A 397 31.72 31.95 0.43
CA GLY A 397 32.30 33.08 1.15
C GLY A 397 31.33 33.81 2.08
N SER A 398 30.06 33.41 2.11
CA SER A 398 29.07 33.92 3.06
C SER A 398 29.23 33.24 4.42
N LYS A 399 28.91 33.95 5.52
CA LYS A 399 28.92 33.36 6.86
C LYS A 399 27.74 32.38 7.00
N PRO A 400 27.99 31.07 7.21
CA PRO A 400 26.92 30.10 7.45
C PRO A 400 26.18 30.45 8.74
N VAL A 401 24.87 30.32 8.77
CA VAL A 401 24.03 30.55 9.96
C VAL A 401 23.48 29.22 10.44
N MET A 402 23.87 28.78 11.65
CA MET A 402 23.34 27.56 12.26
C MET A 402 22.21 27.89 13.24
N THR A 403 21.08 27.20 13.10
CA THR A 403 19.92 27.31 14.01
C THR A 403 19.41 25.93 14.42
N VAL A 404 18.54 25.88 15.42
CA VAL A 404 17.92 24.65 15.93
C VAL A 404 16.39 24.80 15.99
N SER A 405 15.65 23.73 15.72
CA SER A 405 14.18 23.74 15.70
C SER A 405 13.53 23.82 17.08
N SER A 406 14.26 23.52 18.15
CA SER A 406 13.70 23.48 19.51
C SER A 406 14.70 23.93 20.56
N ALA A 407 14.18 24.32 21.72
CA ALA A 407 14.98 24.73 22.89
C ALA A 407 15.68 23.54 23.60
N ASN A 408 15.55 22.32 23.07
CA ASN A 408 16.28 21.16 23.59
C ASN A 408 17.80 21.28 23.37
N PHE A 409 18.20 22.18 22.47
CA PHE A 409 19.58 22.53 22.20
C PHE A 409 19.74 24.04 22.14
N THR A 410 20.95 24.50 22.47
CA THR A 410 21.39 25.87 22.18
C THR A 410 22.60 25.80 21.25
N VAL A 411 22.71 26.77 20.34
CA VAL A 411 23.83 26.85 19.41
C VAL A 411 24.52 28.20 19.55
N SER A 412 25.86 28.19 19.52
CA SER A 412 26.67 29.40 19.55
C SER A 412 27.85 29.27 18.58
N LEU A 413 28.21 30.37 17.91
CA LEU A 413 29.45 30.42 17.13
C LEU A 413 30.62 30.58 18.10
N ALA A 414 31.48 29.56 18.21
CA ALA A 414 32.63 29.56 19.11
C ALA A 414 33.84 30.29 18.51
N SER A 415 34.14 30.05 17.24
CA SER A 415 35.28 30.71 16.56
C SER A 415 35.17 30.62 15.04
N GLN A 416 36.04 31.36 14.35
CA GLN A 416 36.20 31.31 12.89
C GLN A 416 37.70 31.27 12.55
N SER A 417 38.08 30.45 11.58
CA SER A 417 39.41 30.39 10.99
C SER A 417 39.32 30.30 9.47
N GLY A 418 39.59 31.41 8.77
CA GLY A 418 39.41 31.46 7.31
C GLY A 418 37.95 31.24 6.90
N SER A 419 37.70 30.27 6.03
CA SER A 419 36.37 29.82 5.59
C SER A 419 35.65 28.92 6.60
N ASP A 420 36.33 28.51 7.68
CA ASP A 420 35.79 27.51 8.61
C ASP A 420 35.19 28.20 9.84
N TYR A 421 33.94 27.86 10.15
CA TYR A 421 33.13 28.36 11.26
C TYR A 421 32.85 27.23 12.24
N PHE A 422 33.20 27.44 13.51
CA PHE A 422 33.05 26.42 14.55
C PHE A 422 31.83 26.72 15.41
N TYR A 423 30.78 25.91 15.26
CA TYR A 423 29.52 26.05 15.99
C TYR A 423 29.45 25.04 17.14
N VAL A 424 29.20 25.51 18.36
CA VAL A 424 29.01 24.64 19.52
C VAL A 424 27.52 24.48 19.79
N LEU A 425 27.07 23.24 19.66
CA LEU A 425 25.74 22.77 20.03
C LEU A 425 25.79 22.22 21.46
N THR A 426 24.94 22.74 22.34
CA THR A 426 24.90 22.38 23.76
C THR A 426 23.52 21.85 24.14
N CYS A 427 23.48 20.72 24.82
CA CYS A 427 22.22 20.15 25.33
C CYS A 427 21.57 21.09 26.34
N ALA A 428 20.27 21.31 26.19
CA ALA A 428 19.43 22.08 27.11
C ALA A 428 18.14 21.34 27.51
N GLY A 429 17.72 20.32 26.75
CA GLY A 429 16.55 19.48 27.01
C GLY A 429 16.88 18.20 27.79
N ALA A 430 15.86 17.37 28.00
CA ALA A 430 15.99 16.07 28.68
C ALA A 430 16.61 15.01 27.76
N PRO A 431 17.31 13.99 28.29
CA PRO A 431 17.77 12.83 27.53
C PRO A 431 16.69 12.22 26.63
N GLY A 432 17.06 11.87 25.40
CA GLY A 432 16.16 11.36 24.36
C GLY A 432 15.37 12.44 23.62
N SER A 433 15.39 13.69 24.08
CA SER A 433 14.76 14.81 23.35
C SER A 433 15.56 15.16 22.11
N THR A 434 14.89 15.54 21.02
CA THR A 434 15.54 15.86 19.74
C THR A 434 15.39 17.33 19.35
N ALA A 435 16.28 17.81 18.48
CA ALA A 435 16.10 19.02 17.70
C ALA A 435 16.70 18.84 16.31
N ILE A 436 16.08 19.45 15.31
CA ILE A 436 16.65 19.58 13.97
C ILE A 436 17.65 20.73 14.00
N VAL A 437 18.85 20.51 13.50
CA VAL A 437 19.85 21.54 13.23
C VAL A 437 19.69 21.96 11.77
N TYR A 438 19.67 23.27 11.53
CA TYR A 438 19.66 23.86 10.19
C TYR A 438 20.94 24.64 9.94
N ILE A 439 21.37 24.71 8.68
CA ILE A 439 22.39 25.64 8.20
C ILE A 439 21.80 26.45 7.05
N ASN A 440 21.88 27.78 7.16
CA ASN A 440 21.30 28.72 6.20
C ASN A 440 19.80 28.50 5.94
N GLY A 441 19.06 28.02 6.94
CA GLY A 441 17.63 27.71 6.85
C GLY A 441 17.31 26.36 6.18
N VAL A 442 18.33 25.61 5.74
CA VAL A 442 18.17 24.27 5.14
C VAL A 442 18.40 23.21 6.21
N TYR A 443 17.63 22.13 6.17
CA TYR A 443 17.83 20.98 7.05
C TYR A 443 19.28 20.49 6.96
N PHE A 444 19.92 20.27 8.10
CA PHE A 444 21.28 19.78 8.14
C PHE A 444 21.37 18.39 8.80
N LEU A 445 20.87 18.22 10.02
CA LEU A 445 20.78 16.91 10.70
C LEU A 445 19.87 16.98 11.94
N THR A 446 19.58 15.83 12.54
CA THR A 446 18.88 15.71 13.83
C THR A 446 19.87 15.49 14.97
N ALA A 447 19.82 16.33 15.99
CA ALA A 447 20.56 16.14 17.23
C ALA A 447 19.64 15.54 18.30
N THR A 448 20.13 14.51 19.01
CA THR A 448 19.44 13.89 20.16
C THR A 448 20.19 14.20 21.44
N VAL A 449 19.52 14.66 22.49
CA VAL A 449 20.14 14.86 23.80
C VAL A 449 20.48 13.48 24.36
N GLY A 450 21.76 13.22 24.57
CA GLY A 450 22.22 11.99 25.20
C GLY A 450 21.94 11.96 26.71
N GLY A 451 21.79 10.75 27.25
CA GLY A 451 21.55 10.53 28.68
C GLY A 451 22.84 10.54 29.48
N ALA A 452 22.97 11.46 30.43
CA ALA A 452 23.92 11.33 31.53
C ALA A 452 23.50 10.13 32.38
N SER A 453 24.35 9.12 32.53
CA SER A 453 24.13 8.01 33.44
C SER A 453 23.93 8.54 34.87
N ASP A 454 22.70 8.44 35.39
CA ASP A 454 22.28 8.75 36.76
C ASP A 454 22.75 10.10 37.34
N GLY A 455 22.75 11.17 36.54
CA GLY A 455 23.12 12.51 37.02
C GLY A 455 24.60 12.67 37.39
N VAL A 456 25.47 11.77 36.91
CA VAL A 456 26.92 11.83 37.10
C VAL A 456 27.58 12.49 35.88
N ILE A 457 28.35 13.55 36.11
CA ILE A 457 29.12 14.24 35.06
C ILE A 457 30.58 13.77 35.15
N SER A 458 31.10 13.17 34.08
CA SER A 458 32.53 12.87 34.00
C SER A 458 33.31 14.02 33.37
N ASP A 459 34.50 14.31 33.89
CA ASP A 459 35.46 15.21 33.26
C ASP A 459 36.11 14.64 32.00
N THR A 460 35.99 13.33 31.81
CA THR A 460 36.64 12.58 30.73
C THR A 460 35.61 11.72 30.04
N THR A 461 35.21 12.11 28.83
CA THR A 461 34.23 11.39 28.00
C THR A 461 34.78 10.97 26.64
N ALA A 462 35.95 11.51 26.25
CA ALA A 462 36.64 11.15 25.04
C ALA A 462 37.55 9.92 25.26
N PRO A 463 37.84 9.14 24.21
CA PRO A 463 38.88 8.13 24.27
C PRO A 463 40.25 8.74 24.60
N PHE A 464 41.09 7.99 25.31
CA PHE A 464 42.42 8.44 25.72
C PHE A 464 43.40 7.27 25.80
N THR A 465 44.69 7.59 25.91
CA THR A 465 45.74 6.57 26.06
C THR A 465 46.38 6.63 27.44
N VAL A 466 46.77 5.46 27.94
CA VAL A 466 47.55 5.32 29.18
C VAL A 466 48.75 4.44 28.83
N SER A 467 49.98 4.87 29.13
CA SER A 467 51.16 4.04 28.88
C SER A 467 51.07 2.71 29.64
N GLU A 468 51.69 1.65 29.11
CA GLU A 468 51.81 0.37 29.82
C GLU A 468 52.35 0.56 31.26
N GLY A 469 51.62 0.07 32.26
CA GLY A 469 51.93 0.28 33.69
C GLY A 469 51.61 1.68 34.24
N GLY A 470 51.02 2.56 33.43
CA GLY A 470 50.64 3.94 33.79
C GLY A 470 49.30 4.05 34.50
N THR A 471 48.99 5.27 34.97
CA THR A 471 47.77 5.59 35.69
C THR A 471 47.12 6.86 35.11
N TYR A 472 45.78 6.89 35.05
CA TYR A 472 44.98 8.08 34.76
C TYR A 472 43.96 8.33 35.87
N GLN A 473 43.58 9.58 36.12
CA GLN A 473 42.59 9.92 37.14
C GLN A 473 41.36 10.58 36.53
N PHE A 474 40.19 9.99 36.76
CA PHE A 474 38.89 10.57 36.45
C PHE A 474 38.41 11.46 37.60
N ARG A 475 37.65 12.50 37.25
CA ARG A 475 36.75 13.20 38.16
C ARG A 475 35.31 12.99 37.72
N LEU A 476 34.50 12.44 38.62
CA LEU A 476 33.07 12.28 38.45
C LEU A 476 32.34 13.23 39.41
N THR A 477 31.55 14.16 38.90
CA THR A 477 30.75 15.08 39.71
C THR A 477 29.35 14.50 39.91
N ALA A 478 28.98 14.22 41.17
CA ALA A 478 27.68 13.65 41.53
C ALA A 478 27.32 13.94 43.00
N ALA A 479 26.02 13.94 43.32
CA ALA A 479 25.53 14.17 44.68
C ALA A 479 25.91 13.03 45.66
N GLU A 480 26.01 11.80 45.16
CA GLU A 480 26.48 10.62 45.88
C GLU A 480 27.61 9.96 45.11
N ARG A 481 28.41 9.12 45.80
CA ARG A 481 29.57 8.47 45.18
C ARG A 481 29.13 7.53 44.05
N PRO A 482 29.53 7.78 42.79
CA PRO A 482 29.24 6.86 41.70
C PRO A 482 29.99 5.54 41.85
N ALA A 483 29.41 4.45 41.37
CA ALA A 483 30.17 3.24 41.08
C ALA A 483 30.93 3.44 39.77
N PHE A 484 32.22 3.12 39.75
CA PHE A 484 33.06 3.26 38.56
C PHE A 484 33.83 1.97 38.32
N ALA A 485 33.69 1.39 37.13
CA ALA A 485 34.21 0.08 36.80
C ALA A 485 34.90 0.05 35.44
N ALA A 486 35.97 -0.73 35.33
CA ALA A 486 36.59 -1.09 34.06
C ALA A 486 35.82 -2.27 33.44
N GLY A 487 35.54 -2.22 32.15
CA GLY A 487 34.87 -3.29 31.41
C GLY A 487 35.80 -4.42 30.97
N SER A 488 37.11 -4.30 31.20
CA SER A 488 38.10 -5.31 30.85
C SER A 488 39.12 -5.50 31.99
N PRO A 489 39.78 -6.67 32.07
CA PRO A 489 40.83 -6.91 33.05
C PRO A 489 42.15 -6.18 32.75
N SER A 490 42.28 -5.52 31.59
CA SER A 490 43.49 -4.77 31.21
C SER A 490 43.63 -3.45 31.98
N PHE A 491 42.58 -3.01 32.68
CA PHE A 491 42.62 -1.90 33.61
C PHE A 491 42.00 -2.26 34.96
N THR A 492 42.57 -1.72 36.03
CA THR A 492 41.94 -1.76 37.37
C THR A 492 41.53 -0.37 37.80
N VAL A 493 40.37 -0.24 38.46
CA VAL A 493 39.86 1.02 39.01
C VAL A 493 40.09 1.07 40.52
N GLU A 494 40.59 2.19 41.01
CA GLU A 494 40.82 2.49 42.41
C GLU A 494 40.16 3.81 42.78
N TYR A 495 39.37 3.84 43.86
CA TYR A 495 38.82 5.09 44.38
C TYR A 495 39.91 5.91 45.09
N ALA A 496 40.12 7.15 44.64
CA ALA A 496 41.23 8.01 45.06
C ALA A 496 40.81 9.14 46.04
N GLY A 497 39.53 9.22 46.42
CA GLY A 497 39.01 10.22 47.35
C GLY A 497 37.97 11.15 46.70
N ASN A 498 37.47 12.12 47.45
CA ASN A 498 36.52 13.12 46.95
C ASN A 498 36.73 14.49 47.60
N GLU A 499 36.32 15.54 46.90
CA GLU A 499 36.22 16.91 47.40
C GLU A 499 34.81 17.45 47.09
N GLY A 500 33.97 17.59 48.12
CA GLY A 500 32.55 17.90 47.91
C GLY A 500 31.85 16.83 47.05
N ASN A 501 31.23 17.27 45.96
CA ASN A 501 30.53 16.42 45.00
C ASN A 501 31.44 15.87 43.89
N ASP A 502 32.75 16.17 43.92
CA ASP A 502 33.73 15.66 42.94
C ASP A 502 34.41 14.40 43.50
N TRP A 503 34.17 13.27 42.84
CA TRP A 503 34.68 11.95 43.19
C TRP A 503 35.80 11.54 42.25
N PHE A 504 36.96 11.18 42.80
CA PHE A 504 38.16 10.87 42.02
C PHE A 504 38.43 9.37 41.96
N PHE A 505 38.71 8.87 40.76
CA PHE A 505 39.04 7.46 40.53
C PHE A 505 40.31 7.34 39.70
N LYS A 506 41.26 6.54 40.15
CA LYS A 506 42.46 6.18 39.40
C LYS A 506 42.23 4.89 38.63
N VAL A 507 42.62 4.88 37.36
CA VAL A 507 42.63 3.70 36.52
C VAL A 507 44.07 3.35 36.22
N HIS A 508 44.44 2.09 36.44
CA HIS A 508 45.81 1.59 36.25
C HIS A 508 45.84 0.63 35.08
N ALA A 509 46.73 0.88 34.12
CA ALA A 509 46.97 -0.01 32.99
C ALA A 509 47.77 -1.24 33.47
N VAL A 510 47.14 -2.41 33.47
CA VAL A 510 47.74 -3.70 33.89
C VAL A 510 47.82 -4.72 32.75
N GLY A 511 47.21 -4.41 31.60
CA GLY A 511 47.31 -5.16 30.35
C GLY A 511 48.51 -4.75 29.49
N LYS A 512 48.50 -5.11 28.21
CA LYS A 512 49.59 -4.84 27.25
C LYS A 512 49.25 -3.70 26.31
N ALA A 513 50.27 -3.10 25.69
CA ALA A 513 50.09 -2.13 24.62
C ALA A 513 49.15 -2.67 23.51
N GLY A 514 48.17 -1.86 23.13
CA GLY A 514 47.08 -2.20 22.22
C GLY A 514 45.78 -2.65 22.89
N ASP A 515 45.80 -3.00 24.19
CA ASP A 515 44.57 -3.39 24.91
C ASP A 515 43.64 -2.18 25.13
N GLY A 516 42.35 -2.36 24.86
CA GLY A 516 41.30 -1.34 25.06
C GLY A 516 40.38 -1.66 26.24
N CYS A 517 39.87 -0.64 26.93
CA CYS A 517 38.93 -0.80 28.04
C CYS A 517 37.93 0.36 28.12
N GLY A 518 36.63 0.04 28.08
CA GLY A 518 35.58 1.00 28.47
C GLY A 518 35.49 1.17 29.98
N PHE A 519 35.17 2.37 30.45
CA PHE A 519 34.85 2.64 31.85
C PHE A 519 33.38 2.98 32.03
N TYR A 520 32.75 2.39 33.03
CA TYR A 520 31.30 2.42 33.21
C TYR A 520 30.95 3.06 34.53
N ILE A 521 29.96 3.94 34.50
CA ILE A 521 29.42 4.61 35.69
C ILE A 521 28.11 3.91 36.05
N ASN A 522 27.93 3.55 37.32
CA ASN A 522 26.70 2.97 37.89
C ASN A 522 26.13 1.75 37.12
N GLY A 523 26.99 0.99 36.43
CA GLY A 523 26.55 -0.16 35.65
C GLY A 523 25.81 0.19 34.36
N ALA A 524 25.99 1.41 33.84
CA ALA A 524 25.45 1.82 32.54
C ALA A 524 25.80 0.83 31.42
N SER A 525 24.92 0.69 30.43
CA SER A 525 25.11 -0.21 29.29
C SER A 525 26.15 0.27 28.28
N ALA A 526 26.55 1.56 28.35
CA ALA A 526 27.58 2.16 27.52
C ALA A 526 28.70 2.78 28.40
N PRO A 527 29.97 2.70 27.98
CA PRO A 527 31.07 3.29 28.74
C PRO A 527 31.05 4.82 28.63
N VAL A 528 31.41 5.51 29.72
CA VAL A 528 31.57 6.97 29.75
C VAL A 528 32.81 7.43 28.98
N ALA A 529 33.87 6.61 28.97
CA ALA A 529 35.11 6.83 28.22
C ALA A 529 35.78 5.47 27.92
N VAL A 530 36.65 5.43 26.92
CA VAL A 530 37.42 4.23 26.54
C VAL A 530 38.92 4.57 26.58
N ALA A 531 39.72 3.76 27.28
CA ALA A 531 41.19 3.88 27.23
C ALA A 531 41.82 2.79 26.38
N THR A 532 42.93 3.13 25.72
CA THR A 532 43.85 2.18 25.09
C THR A 532 45.21 2.23 25.78
N ILE A 533 45.83 1.08 26.00
CA ILE A 533 47.21 1.02 26.51
C ILE A 533 48.18 1.32 25.37
N ALA A 534 49.04 2.32 25.54
CA ALA A 534 50.03 2.74 24.55
C ALA A 534 51.43 2.18 24.82
#